data_AF-A0A0L6V3K4-F1
#
_entry.id   AF-A0A0L6V3K4-F1
#
_cell.length_a   1.000
_cell.length_b   1.000
_cell.length_c   1.000
_cell.angle_alpha   90.00
_cell.angle_beta   90.00
_cell.angle_gamma   90.00
#
_symmetry.space_group_name_H-M   'P 1'
#
loop_
_entity.id
_entity.type
_entity.pdbx_description
1 polymer ?
#
loop_
_entity_poly.entity_id
_entity_poly.type
_entity_poly.pdbx_seq_one_letter_code
_entity_poly.pdbx_strand_id
1 'polypeptide(L)'
;MYKCDDEKSFIFFHVDDLVLVGPGNDFKNKFAARFSNSACHPPNTLLGMKFERFGNKICLSQPKHINHGLEELGLIECKPSSTPLTPNLQLKEASDEDYEKFKRLNINYRSAIGLLNYIASNTRPDLSFAVSSLARYSVKPGMSHWKEVKKTWQYLKHTKDLKFTIYPTKPSEFLSIYSDATWGDDPDTRTSQSGYLCYLFGSLIAWNSCRQRSITYSSTEAELNPLVESFHEGIWLKALINEMWKIQIDSASHYIDDSELNKQLTVDDATFKKLFCTNHLIDNKGLNDKLKKFGSNTKTRHIDLRTKGIRQEIKSNNIKITLIKTQDMLADALTKPTPIEPLKNLIDTVDPTFYDCS
;
A
#
# COMPACT_ATOMS: atom_id res chain seq x y z
N MET A 1 14.30 -17.40 2.11
CA MET A 1 13.41 -18.58 2.24
C MET A 1 14.21 -19.80 1.85
N TYR A 2 14.13 -20.89 2.60
CA TYR A 2 14.77 -22.16 2.27
C TYR A 2 13.69 -23.22 2.03
N LYS A 3 13.77 -23.91 0.90
CA LYS A 3 12.87 -25.02 0.56
C LYS A 3 13.48 -26.31 1.08
N CYS A 4 12.70 -27.08 1.82
CA CYS A 4 13.15 -28.33 2.41
C CYS A 4 13.11 -29.49 1.40
N ASP A 5 13.83 -30.58 1.71
CA ASP A 5 13.94 -31.78 0.87
C ASP A 5 12.60 -32.45 0.54
N ASP A 6 11.55 -32.20 1.33
CA ASP A 6 10.19 -32.72 1.08
C ASP A 6 9.44 -31.95 -0.02
N GLU A 7 10.07 -30.92 -0.58
CA GLU A 7 9.56 -30.02 -1.62
C GLU A 7 8.25 -29.28 -1.25
N LYS A 8 7.80 -29.39 0.01
CA LYS A 8 6.51 -28.88 0.51
C LYS A 8 6.66 -27.96 1.71
N SER A 9 7.72 -28.14 2.49
CA SER A 9 8.00 -27.33 3.67
C SER A 9 8.99 -26.22 3.35
N PHE A 10 8.73 -25.04 3.91
CA PHE A 10 9.54 -23.84 3.76
C PHE A 10 10.00 -23.34 5.12
N ILE A 11 11.25 -22.92 5.18
CA ILE A 11 11.83 -22.26 6.35
C ILE A 11 12.04 -20.79 6.02
N PHE A 12 11.40 -19.95 6.81
CA PHE A 12 11.62 -18.52 6.84
C PHE A 12 12.54 -18.22 8.02
N PHE A 13 13.61 -17.49 7.77
CA PHE A 13 14.56 -17.07 8.79
C PHE A 13 14.56 -15.54 8.85
N HIS A 14 14.57 -15.00 10.05
CA HIS A 14 14.74 -13.58 10.28
C HIS A 14 15.52 -13.37 11.57
N VAL A 15 16.78 -12.96 11.43
CA VAL A 15 17.71 -12.78 12.56
C VAL A 15 17.73 -14.05 13.42
N ASP A 16 17.15 -14.00 14.62
CA ASP A 16 17.13 -15.10 15.59
C ASP A 16 15.90 -16.01 15.46
N ASP A 17 14.89 -15.59 14.69
CA ASP A 17 13.63 -16.32 14.52
C ASP A 17 13.64 -17.21 13.27
N LEU A 18 13.16 -18.45 13.44
CA LEU A 18 12.96 -19.42 12.36
C LEU A 18 11.51 -19.90 12.38
N VAL A 19 10.82 -19.78 11.24
CA VAL A 19 9.46 -20.26 11.07
C VAL A 19 9.44 -21.34 10.00
N LEU A 20 9.06 -22.56 10.42
CA LEU A 20 8.80 -23.68 9.54
C LEU A 20 7.32 -23.69 9.14
N VAL A 21 7.04 -23.66 7.84
CA VAL A 21 5.70 -23.72 7.28
C VAL A 21 5.62 -24.95 6.37
N GLY A 22 4.77 -25.92 6.69
CA GLY A 22 4.59 -27.12 5.88
C GLY A 22 4.10 -28.33 6.70
N PRO A 23 3.86 -29.48 6.04
CA PRO A 23 3.33 -30.69 6.66
C PRO A 23 4.29 -31.38 7.65
N GLY A 24 5.46 -30.78 7.92
CA GLY A 24 6.37 -31.29 8.93
C GLY A 24 7.35 -32.29 8.34
N ASN A 25 8.45 -31.75 7.83
CA ASN A 25 9.68 -32.52 7.70
C ASN A 25 10.26 -32.81 9.10
N ASP A 26 11.30 -33.65 9.13
CA ASP A 26 12.06 -33.95 10.35
C ASP A 26 12.96 -32.78 10.81
N PHE A 27 12.77 -31.57 10.25
CA PHE A 27 13.61 -30.40 10.55
C PHE A 27 13.57 -30.06 12.02
N LYS A 28 12.40 -30.11 12.66
CA LYS A 28 12.27 -29.81 14.09
C LYS A 28 13.21 -30.68 14.94
N ASN A 29 13.21 -31.99 14.69
CA ASN A 29 14.03 -32.94 15.45
C ASN A 29 15.51 -32.78 15.10
N LYS A 30 15.86 -32.65 13.82
CA LYS A 30 17.23 -32.42 13.36
C LYS A 30 17.82 -31.11 13.90
N PHE A 31 17.01 -30.05 13.93
CA PHE A 31 17.40 -28.75 14.45
C PHE A 31 17.61 -28.79 15.96
N ALA A 32 16.68 -29.38 16.72
CA ALA A 32 16.83 -29.54 18.16
C ALA A 32 18.04 -30.43 18.54
N ALA A 33 18.31 -31.47 17.75
CA ALA A 33 19.48 -32.34 17.95
C ALA A 33 20.80 -31.61 17.68
N ARG A 34 20.83 -30.66 16.73
CA ARG A 34 22.03 -29.88 16.39
C ARG A 34 22.22 -28.65 17.27
N PHE A 35 21.14 -28.04 17.73
CA PHE A 35 21.13 -26.81 18.52
C PHE A 35 20.37 -27.04 19.83
N SER A 36 21.07 -27.56 20.84
CA SER A 36 20.52 -27.91 22.15
C SER A 36 19.93 -26.72 22.93
N ASN A 37 20.37 -25.50 22.61
CA ASN A 37 19.95 -24.27 23.29
C ASN A 37 18.74 -23.61 22.62
N SER A 38 18.15 -24.23 21.59
CA SER A 38 17.03 -23.68 20.85
C SER A 38 15.69 -24.17 21.39
N ALA A 39 14.72 -23.27 21.52
CA ALA A 39 13.34 -23.61 21.85
C ALA A 39 12.51 -23.74 20.58
N CYS A 40 11.69 -24.80 20.48
CA CYS A 40 10.74 -24.97 19.39
C CYS A 40 9.32 -25.03 19.96
N HIS A 41 8.55 -23.98 19.71
CA HIS A 41 7.14 -23.88 20.09
C HIS A 41 6.31 -23.38 18.91
N PRO A 42 4.99 -23.59 18.93
CA PRO A 42 4.10 -22.87 18.02
C PRO A 42 4.33 -21.36 18.13
N PRO A 43 4.40 -20.62 17.02
CA PRO A 43 4.71 -19.19 17.07
C PRO A 43 3.63 -18.46 17.88
N ASN A 44 4.05 -17.67 18.86
CA ASN A 44 3.23 -16.70 19.59
C ASN A 44 3.59 -15.26 19.19
N THR A 45 4.76 -15.08 18.56
CA THR A 45 5.21 -13.86 17.92
C THR A 45 5.83 -14.15 16.56
N LEU A 46 5.77 -13.18 15.65
CA LEU A 46 6.44 -13.21 14.36
C LEU A 46 6.98 -11.81 14.07
N LEU A 47 8.31 -11.66 13.94
CA LEU A 47 8.96 -10.36 13.70
C LEU A 47 8.55 -9.28 14.73
N GLY A 48 8.35 -9.64 15.99
CA GLY A 48 7.87 -8.71 17.03
C GLY A 48 6.36 -8.43 17.03
N MET A 49 5.60 -8.96 16.07
CA MET A 49 4.13 -8.93 16.07
C MET A 49 3.58 -10.09 16.88
N LYS A 50 2.43 -9.89 17.54
CA LYS A 50 1.68 -10.98 18.19
C LYS A 50 1.06 -11.85 17.09
N PHE A 51 1.31 -13.15 17.16
CA PHE A 51 0.78 -14.14 16.24
C PHE A 51 -0.30 -14.97 16.95
N GLU A 52 -1.48 -15.05 16.36
CA GLU A 52 -2.57 -15.90 16.82
C GLU A 52 -3.12 -16.70 15.65
N ARG A 53 -3.40 -17.99 15.86
CA ARG A 53 -4.00 -18.86 14.84
C ARG A 53 -5.30 -19.44 15.35
N PHE A 54 -6.37 -19.21 14.61
CA PHE A 54 -7.71 -19.72 14.90
C PHE A 54 -8.19 -20.57 13.73
N GLY A 55 -7.98 -21.89 13.82
CA GLY A 55 -8.28 -22.82 12.74
C GLY A 55 -7.46 -22.51 11.47
N ASN A 56 -8.16 -22.06 10.42
CA ASN A 56 -7.58 -21.65 9.13
C ASN A 56 -7.25 -20.15 9.03
N LYS A 57 -7.47 -19.38 10.10
CA LYS A 57 -7.18 -17.93 10.15
C LYS A 57 -5.88 -17.66 10.89
N ILE A 58 -5.09 -16.74 10.37
CA ILE A 58 -3.92 -16.17 11.03
C ILE A 58 -4.24 -14.71 11.35
N CYS A 59 -4.04 -14.31 12.61
CA CYS A 59 -4.23 -12.94 13.06
C CYS A 59 -2.89 -12.39 13.54
N LEU A 60 -2.49 -11.24 12.98
CA LEU A 60 -1.32 -10.48 13.40
C LEU A 60 -1.76 -9.17 14.05
N SER A 61 -1.13 -8.81 15.17
CA SER A 61 -1.40 -7.54 15.86
C SER A 61 -0.16 -7.02 16.57
N GLN A 62 -0.12 -5.72 16.89
CA GLN A 62 1.03 -5.06 17.49
C GLN A 62 0.71 -4.33 18.82
N PRO A 63 0.02 -4.95 19.80
CA PRO A 63 -0.43 -4.26 21.01
C PRO A 63 0.72 -3.68 21.84
N LYS A 64 1.88 -4.37 21.89
CA LYS A 64 3.08 -3.88 22.59
C LYS A 64 3.58 -2.55 22.01
N HIS A 65 3.66 -2.45 20.68
CA HIS A 65 4.11 -1.24 19.99
C HIS A 65 3.10 -0.10 20.13
N ILE A 66 1.80 -0.42 20.04
CA ILE A 66 0.72 0.57 20.23
C ILE A 66 0.76 1.14 21.65
N ASN A 67 0.81 0.29 22.67
CA ASN A 67 0.84 0.73 24.07
C ASN A 67 2.11 1.52 24.39
N HIS A 68 3.27 1.05 23.93
CA HIS A 68 4.53 1.76 24.10
C HIS A 68 4.48 3.18 23.51
N GLY A 69 3.99 3.34 22.28
CA GLY A 69 3.85 4.67 21.68
C GLY A 69 2.81 5.56 22.37
N LEU A 70 1.72 4.99 22.91
CA LEU A 70 0.75 5.73 23.72
C LEU A 70 1.36 6.21 25.04
N GLU A 71 2.19 5.39 25.69
CA GLU A 71 2.91 5.72 26.91
C GLU A 71 3.95 6.81 26.67
N GLU A 72 4.83 6.64 25.66
CA GLU A 72 5.90 7.61 25.34
C GLU A 72 5.36 8.99 24.99
N LEU A 73 4.17 9.06 24.36
CA LEU A 73 3.54 10.31 23.97
C LEU A 73 2.58 10.89 25.02
N GLY A 74 2.41 10.21 26.16
CA GLY A 74 1.48 10.64 27.21
C GLY A 74 0.01 10.63 26.78
N LEU A 75 -0.36 9.69 25.90
CA LEU A 75 -1.70 9.57 25.30
C LEU A 75 -2.55 8.45 25.91
N ILE A 76 -2.13 7.87 27.05
CA ILE A 76 -2.86 6.78 27.71
C ILE A 76 -4.31 7.19 28.03
N GLU A 77 -4.54 8.41 28.51
CA GLU A 77 -5.86 8.95 28.87
C GLU A 77 -6.45 9.88 27.79
N CYS A 78 -5.99 9.78 26.54
CA CYS A 78 -6.48 10.65 25.47
C CYS A 78 -7.92 10.30 25.06
N LYS A 79 -8.64 11.31 24.52
CA LYS A 79 -9.92 11.10 23.84
C LYS A 79 -9.72 10.21 22.59
N PRO A 80 -10.65 9.28 22.28
CA PRO A 80 -10.56 8.46 21.08
C PRO A 80 -10.79 9.31 19.81
N SER A 81 -10.25 8.82 18.70
CA SER A 81 -10.54 9.35 17.36
C SER A 81 -11.06 8.21 16.48
N SER A 82 -12.09 8.46 15.69
CA SER A 82 -12.64 7.50 14.73
C SER A 82 -11.92 7.49 13.38
N THR A 83 -11.00 8.44 13.16
CA THR A 83 -10.24 8.58 11.91
C THR A 83 -8.76 8.86 12.21
N PRO A 84 -7.83 8.32 11.40
CA PRO A 84 -6.39 8.47 11.63
C PRO A 84 -5.89 9.89 11.37
N LEU A 85 -6.54 10.63 10.47
CA LEU A 85 -6.33 12.05 10.18
C LEU A 85 -7.65 12.78 10.15
N THR A 86 -7.61 14.11 10.28
CA THR A 86 -8.78 14.96 10.07
C THR A 86 -9.21 14.93 8.59
N PRO A 87 -10.46 14.51 8.27
CA PRO A 87 -10.95 14.49 6.89
C PRO A 87 -10.85 15.88 6.25
N ASN A 88 -10.51 15.90 4.96
CA ASN A 88 -10.35 17.13 4.16
C ASN A 88 -9.28 18.13 4.67
N LEU A 89 -8.47 17.76 5.66
CA LEU A 89 -7.36 18.59 6.12
C LEU A 89 -6.20 18.48 5.14
N GLN A 90 -5.76 19.61 4.59
CA GLN A 90 -4.51 19.70 3.84
C GLN A 90 -3.40 20.24 4.74
N LEU A 91 -2.41 19.39 5.01
CA LEU A 91 -1.19 19.78 5.71
C LEU A 91 -0.30 20.59 4.76
N LYS A 92 0.42 21.56 5.33
CA LYS A 92 1.30 22.49 4.60
C LYS A 92 2.62 22.62 5.34
N GLU A 93 3.68 22.97 4.63
CA GLU A 93 4.96 23.27 5.25
C GLU A 93 4.82 24.28 6.41
N ALA A 94 5.51 23.98 7.51
CA ALA A 94 5.48 24.84 8.69
C ALA A 94 6.25 26.14 8.41
N SER A 95 5.66 27.28 8.84
CA SER A 95 6.40 28.53 8.92
C SER A 95 7.55 28.41 9.92
N ASP A 96 8.56 29.28 9.81
CA ASP A 96 9.69 29.27 10.75
C ASP A 96 9.22 29.47 12.19
N GLU A 97 8.22 30.33 12.41
CA GLU A 97 7.63 30.55 13.73
C GLU A 97 6.94 29.31 14.29
N ASP A 98 6.19 28.57 13.46
CA ASP A 98 5.48 27.35 13.90
C ASP A 98 6.46 26.20 14.15
N TYR A 99 7.50 26.08 13.31
CA TYR A 99 8.59 25.14 13.52
C TYR A 99 9.33 25.42 14.84
N GLU A 100 9.66 26.67 15.13
CA GLU A 100 10.33 27.04 16.39
C GLU A 100 9.43 26.79 17.61
N LYS A 101 8.11 27.01 17.50
CA LYS A 101 7.15 26.61 18.56
C LYS A 101 7.17 25.11 18.79
N PHE A 102 7.16 24.30 17.73
CA PHE A 102 7.25 22.84 17.85
C PHE A 102 8.58 22.40 18.48
N LYS A 103 9.69 22.98 18.02
CA LYS A 103 11.05 22.65 18.50
C LYS A 103 11.21 22.87 20.01
N ARG A 104 10.54 23.88 20.57
CA ARG A 104 10.51 24.13 22.04
C ARG A 104 9.85 23.01 22.85
N LEU A 105 9.02 22.18 22.23
CA LEU A 105 8.44 21.02 22.90
C LEU A 105 9.47 19.91 23.16
N ASN A 106 10.63 19.94 22.48
CA ASN A 106 11.69 18.94 22.59
C ASN A 106 11.21 17.50 22.32
N ILE A 107 10.30 17.34 21.36
CA ILE A 107 9.71 16.06 20.97
C ILE A 107 10.43 15.51 19.74
N ASN A 108 10.74 14.21 19.76
CA ASN A 108 11.30 13.52 18.59
C ASN A 108 10.20 13.09 17.61
N TYR A 109 9.83 14.00 16.69
CA TYR A 109 8.83 13.74 15.65
C TYR A 109 9.13 12.48 14.82
N ARG A 110 10.40 12.28 14.44
CA ARG A 110 10.82 11.17 13.57
C ARG A 110 10.64 9.82 14.25
N SER A 111 10.90 9.74 15.55
CA SER A 111 10.70 8.51 16.33
C SER A 111 9.22 8.14 16.39
N ALA A 112 8.33 9.11 16.67
CA ALA A 112 6.88 8.89 16.69
C ALA A 112 6.35 8.40 15.33
N ILE A 113 6.79 9.02 14.23
CA ILE A 113 6.43 8.58 12.87
C ILE A 113 7.04 7.22 12.54
N GLY A 114 8.28 6.96 12.94
CA GLY A 114 8.96 5.69 12.67
C GLY A 114 8.22 4.50 13.28
N LEU A 115 7.74 4.64 14.52
CA LEU A 115 6.93 3.63 15.17
C LEU A 115 5.56 3.45 14.48
N LEU A 116 4.90 4.55 14.10
CA LEU A 116 3.66 4.49 13.30
C LEU A 116 3.88 3.79 11.97
N ASN A 117 5.00 4.05 11.28
CA ASN A 117 5.34 3.42 10.01
C ASN A 117 5.55 1.91 10.19
N TYR A 118 6.24 1.50 11.24
CA TYR A 118 6.39 0.09 11.55
C TYR A 118 5.04 -0.60 11.83
N ILE A 119 4.10 0.05 12.51
CA ILE A 119 2.74 -0.49 12.70
C ILE A 119 1.97 -0.55 11.37
N ALA A 120 2.02 0.53 10.59
CA ALA A 120 1.28 0.69 9.34
C ALA A 120 1.74 -0.28 8.24
N SER A 121 3.05 -0.56 8.14
CA SER A 121 3.60 -1.45 7.11
C SER A 121 3.42 -2.95 7.42
N ASN A 122 3.08 -3.32 8.66
CA ASN A 122 3.04 -4.72 9.07
C ASN A 122 1.64 -5.22 9.42
N THR A 123 0.80 -4.42 10.09
CA THR A 123 -0.54 -4.88 10.52
C THR A 123 -1.67 -3.87 10.34
N ARG A 124 -1.37 -2.62 9.97
CA ARG A 124 -2.36 -1.52 9.96
C ARG A 124 -2.37 -0.74 8.63
N PRO A 125 -2.86 -1.36 7.52
CA PRO A 125 -2.93 -0.70 6.22
C PRO A 125 -3.81 0.57 6.23
N ASP A 126 -4.77 0.64 7.14
CA ASP A 126 -5.65 1.78 7.38
C ASP A 126 -4.90 3.04 7.86
N LEU A 127 -3.66 2.91 8.33
CA LEU A 127 -2.79 4.02 8.69
C LEU A 127 -1.88 4.49 7.56
N SER A 128 -1.74 3.74 6.47
CA SER A 128 -0.67 3.95 5.49
C SER A 128 -0.69 5.34 4.86
N PHE A 129 -1.87 5.86 4.50
CA PHE A 129 -1.98 7.24 4.02
C PHE A 129 -1.55 8.26 5.08
N ALA A 130 -2.06 8.11 6.31
CA ALA A 130 -1.77 9.02 7.41
C ALA A 130 -0.28 9.13 7.69
N VAL A 131 0.38 7.98 7.78
CA VAL A 131 1.83 7.92 8.01
C VAL A 131 2.60 8.47 6.83
N SER A 132 2.26 8.10 5.59
CA SER A 132 2.91 8.64 4.39
C SER A 132 2.80 10.16 4.31
N SER A 133 1.64 10.73 4.66
CA SER A 133 1.40 12.17 4.67
C SER A 133 2.22 12.87 5.75
N LEU A 134 2.16 12.38 7.00
CA LEU A 134 2.87 12.97 8.13
C LEU A 134 4.39 12.84 8.03
N ALA A 135 4.89 11.77 7.41
CA ALA A 135 6.32 11.54 7.24
C ALA A 135 7.00 12.61 6.37
N ARG A 136 6.26 13.29 5.48
CA ARG A 136 6.77 14.36 4.61
C ARG A 136 7.39 15.50 5.41
N TYR A 137 6.86 15.77 6.60
CA TYR A 137 7.27 16.89 7.44
C TYR A 137 8.33 16.50 8.50
N SER A 138 8.96 15.32 8.37
CA SER A 138 9.97 14.82 9.31
C SER A 138 11.23 15.68 9.44
N VAL A 139 11.49 16.57 8.49
CA VAL A 139 12.63 17.49 8.52
C VAL A 139 12.27 18.78 9.25
N LYS A 140 11.09 19.36 8.97
CA LYS A 140 10.61 20.63 9.54
C LYS A 140 9.15 20.50 10.03
N PRO A 141 8.90 19.76 11.13
CA PRO A 141 7.55 19.55 11.67
C PRO A 141 6.97 20.80 12.36
N GLY A 142 5.66 21.01 12.24
CA GLY A 142 4.94 22.13 12.86
C GLY A 142 3.96 21.66 13.93
N MET A 143 3.28 22.60 14.59
CA MET A 143 2.27 22.29 15.61
C MET A 143 1.05 21.60 15.00
N SER A 144 0.67 21.97 13.78
CA SER A 144 -0.40 21.33 13.01
C SER A 144 -0.07 19.86 12.73
N HIS A 145 1.16 19.59 12.27
CA HIS A 145 1.66 18.23 12.04
C HIS A 145 1.62 17.40 13.33
N TRP A 146 2.12 17.97 14.43
CA TRP A 146 2.12 17.29 15.73
C TRP A 146 0.71 16.98 16.25
N LYS A 147 -0.25 17.88 16.02
CA LYS A 147 -1.65 17.64 16.37
C LYS A 147 -2.21 16.42 15.64
N GLU A 148 -1.92 16.29 14.36
CA GLU A 148 -2.37 15.15 13.56
C GLU A 148 -1.63 13.84 13.91
N VAL A 149 -0.35 13.89 14.25
CA VAL A 149 0.35 12.71 14.81
C VAL A 149 -0.37 12.20 16.05
N LYS A 150 -0.69 13.09 17.00
CA LYS A 150 -1.46 12.70 18.20
C LYS A 150 -2.84 12.14 17.85
N LYS A 151 -3.51 12.66 16.82
CA LYS A 151 -4.78 12.14 16.34
C LYS A 151 -4.65 10.72 15.79
N THR A 152 -3.60 10.43 15.02
CA THR A 152 -3.32 9.07 14.54
C THR A 152 -3.12 8.09 15.69
N TRP A 153 -2.42 8.52 16.76
CA TRP A 153 -2.27 7.72 17.99
C TRP A 153 -3.58 7.56 18.77
N GLN A 154 -4.43 8.59 18.84
CA GLN A 154 -5.77 8.50 19.43
C GLN A 154 -6.65 7.49 18.68
N TYR A 155 -6.53 7.42 17.37
CA TYR A 155 -7.21 6.44 16.54
C TYR A 155 -6.68 5.02 16.77
N LEU A 156 -5.35 4.86 16.88
CA LEU A 156 -4.74 3.58 17.26
C LEU A 156 -5.21 3.08 18.64
N LYS A 157 -5.37 3.99 19.61
CA LYS A 157 -5.92 3.64 20.94
C LYS A 157 -7.34 3.10 20.82
N HIS A 158 -8.18 3.77 20.03
CA HIS A 158 -9.58 3.38 19.79
C HIS A 158 -9.68 2.02 19.10
N THR A 159 -8.78 1.76 18.15
CA THR A 159 -8.75 0.55 17.31
C THR A 159 -7.65 -0.44 17.70
N LYS A 160 -7.23 -0.44 18.97
CA LYS A 160 -6.07 -1.23 19.45
C LYS A 160 -6.24 -2.74 19.27
N ASP A 161 -7.50 -3.20 19.28
CA ASP A 161 -7.88 -4.60 19.21
C ASP A 161 -8.09 -5.08 17.75
N LEU A 162 -7.97 -4.19 16.76
CA LEU A 162 -8.00 -4.53 15.34
C LEU A 162 -6.83 -5.45 14.99
N LYS A 163 -7.09 -6.56 14.31
CA LYS A 163 -6.07 -7.54 13.93
C LYS A 163 -6.00 -7.70 12.42
N PHE A 164 -4.79 -7.73 11.87
CA PHE A 164 -4.59 -8.11 10.48
C PHE A 164 -4.86 -9.61 10.31
N THR A 165 -6.02 -9.95 9.74
CA THR A 165 -6.53 -11.32 9.69
C THR A 165 -6.43 -11.90 8.28
N ILE A 166 -5.54 -12.88 8.12
CA ILE A 166 -5.27 -13.55 6.86
C ILE A 166 -6.03 -14.88 6.80
N TYR A 167 -6.91 -15.02 5.82
CA TYR A 167 -7.61 -16.26 5.48
C TYR A 167 -8.32 -16.15 4.12
N PRO A 168 -8.47 -17.25 3.36
CA PRO A 168 -9.18 -17.22 2.09
C PRO A 168 -10.67 -16.87 2.30
N THR A 169 -11.10 -15.73 1.76
CA THR A 169 -12.51 -15.28 1.75
C THR A 169 -13.15 -15.51 0.39
N LYS A 170 -12.35 -15.44 -0.68
CA LYS A 170 -12.79 -15.59 -2.07
C LYS A 170 -11.85 -16.54 -2.82
N PRO A 171 -12.00 -17.86 -2.66
CA PRO A 171 -11.08 -18.85 -3.24
C PRO A 171 -10.96 -18.81 -4.77
N SER A 172 -11.97 -18.27 -5.47
CA SER A 172 -11.97 -18.12 -6.93
C SER A 172 -11.19 -16.90 -7.42
N GLU A 173 -10.94 -15.90 -6.56
CA GLU A 173 -10.19 -14.69 -6.90
C GLU A 173 -8.72 -14.90 -6.54
N PHE A 174 -7.91 -15.33 -7.49
CA PHE A 174 -6.53 -15.70 -7.20
C PHE A 174 -5.70 -14.49 -6.74
N LEU A 175 -5.44 -13.53 -7.62
CA LEU A 175 -4.70 -12.30 -7.30
C LEU A 175 -5.48 -11.09 -7.82
N SER A 176 -5.95 -10.28 -6.87
CA SER A 176 -6.77 -9.09 -7.10
C SER A 176 -6.01 -7.86 -6.62
N ILE A 177 -5.89 -6.84 -7.45
CA ILE A 177 -5.07 -5.65 -7.16
C ILE A 177 -5.92 -4.40 -7.39
N TYR A 178 -6.08 -3.60 -6.35
CA TYR A 178 -6.76 -2.30 -6.43
C TYR A 178 -5.70 -1.21 -6.48
N SER A 179 -5.83 -0.26 -7.39
CA SER A 179 -4.90 0.87 -7.50
C SER A 179 -5.68 2.16 -7.71
N ASP A 180 -5.31 3.18 -6.96
CA ASP A 180 -5.91 4.52 -7.03
C ASP A 180 -4.83 5.60 -6.86
N ALA A 181 -5.09 6.80 -7.38
CA ALA A 181 -4.29 7.98 -7.13
C ALA A 181 -5.14 9.23 -6.98
N THR A 182 -4.68 10.15 -6.13
CA THR A 182 -5.19 11.52 -6.16
C THR A 182 -4.59 12.32 -7.31
N TRP A 183 -5.12 13.52 -7.59
CA TRP A 183 -4.55 14.41 -8.59
C TRP A 183 -4.26 15.81 -8.04
N GLY A 184 -2.97 16.11 -7.83
CA GLY A 184 -2.53 17.47 -7.47
C GLY A 184 -2.92 17.93 -6.06
N ASP A 185 -3.24 16.99 -5.17
CA ASP A 185 -3.79 17.24 -3.83
C ASP A 185 -2.78 17.81 -2.83
N ASP A 186 -1.47 17.61 -3.04
CA ASP A 186 -0.45 18.21 -2.19
C ASP A 186 -0.44 19.74 -2.39
N PRO A 187 -0.75 20.55 -1.36
CA PRO A 187 -0.87 22.00 -1.51
C PRO A 187 0.47 22.69 -1.78
N ASP A 188 1.58 22.07 -1.40
CA ASP A 188 2.92 22.65 -1.47
C ASP A 188 3.58 22.30 -2.82
N THR A 189 3.53 21.03 -3.23
CA THR A 189 4.24 20.53 -4.42
C THR A 189 3.33 20.20 -5.60
N ARG A 190 2.00 20.14 -5.41
CA ARG A 190 1.03 19.66 -6.42
C ARG A 190 1.32 18.25 -6.93
N THR A 191 2.03 17.44 -6.15
CA THR A 191 2.22 16.02 -6.44
C THR A 191 1.04 15.20 -5.92
N SER A 192 0.69 14.16 -6.64
CA SER A 192 -0.32 13.19 -6.26
C SER A 192 0.14 12.20 -5.19
N GLN A 193 -0.82 11.51 -4.58
CA GLN A 193 -0.60 10.33 -3.76
C GLN A 193 -1.04 9.09 -4.56
N SER A 194 -0.22 8.05 -4.56
CA SER A 194 -0.50 6.73 -5.12
C SER A 194 -0.83 5.75 -4.00
N GLY A 195 -1.77 4.85 -4.25
CA GLY A 195 -2.08 3.75 -3.35
C GLY A 195 -2.41 2.47 -4.10
N TYR A 196 -2.02 1.33 -3.54
CA TYR A 196 -2.50 0.03 -4.02
C TYR A 196 -2.68 -0.99 -2.90
N LEU A 197 -3.56 -1.96 -3.15
CA LEU A 197 -3.83 -3.10 -2.28
C LEU A 197 -3.80 -4.39 -3.11
N CYS A 198 -3.05 -5.39 -2.67
CA CYS A 198 -2.96 -6.70 -3.30
C CYS A 198 -3.62 -7.76 -2.42
N TYR A 199 -4.61 -8.44 -2.97
CA TYR A 199 -5.38 -9.50 -2.33
C TYR A 199 -5.09 -10.86 -2.97
N LEU A 200 -4.89 -11.87 -2.13
CA LEU A 200 -4.72 -13.27 -2.51
C LEU A 200 -5.89 -14.08 -1.95
N PHE A 201 -6.68 -14.72 -2.80
CA PHE A 201 -7.91 -15.43 -2.40
C PHE A 201 -8.86 -14.56 -1.57
N GLY A 202 -8.94 -13.27 -1.91
CA GLY A 202 -9.73 -12.26 -1.20
C GLY A 202 -9.16 -11.80 0.15
N SER A 203 -7.97 -12.25 0.55
CA SER A 203 -7.27 -11.79 1.76
C SER A 203 -6.18 -10.79 1.41
N LEU A 204 -6.11 -9.66 2.11
CA LEU A 204 -5.06 -8.66 1.88
C LEU A 204 -3.69 -9.25 2.22
N ILE A 205 -2.69 -9.07 1.34
CA ILE A 205 -1.34 -9.59 1.54
C ILE A 205 -0.24 -8.54 1.34
N ALA A 206 -0.49 -7.49 0.57
CA ALA A 206 0.45 -6.39 0.37
C ALA A 206 -0.30 -5.09 0.10
N TRP A 207 0.29 -3.97 0.49
CA TRP A 207 -0.28 -2.64 0.30
C TRP A 207 0.83 -1.60 0.27
N ASN A 208 0.54 -0.46 -0.35
CA ASN A 208 1.43 0.68 -0.33
C ASN A 208 0.64 1.98 -0.45
N SER A 209 1.15 3.03 0.19
CA SER A 209 0.68 4.40 0.05
C SER A 209 1.91 5.29 -0.03
N CYS A 210 2.11 5.96 -1.17
CA CYS A 210 3.30 6.77 -1.39
C CYS A 210 2.99 8.06 -2.16
N ARG A 211 3.79 9.10 -1.91
CA ARG A 211 3.72 10.33 -2.70
C ARG A 211 4.38 10.09 -4.05
N GLN A 212 3.73 10.51 -5.13
CA GLN A 212 4.29 10.45 -6.47
C GLN A 212 5.53 11.36 -6.58
N ARG A 213 6.53 10.88 -7.31
CA ARG A 213 7.83 11.58 -7.44
C ARG A 213 7.76 12.82 -8.33
N SER A 214 6.78 12.87 -9.22
CA SER A 214 6.62 13.93 -10.21
C SER A 214 5.19 14.46 -10.17
N ILE A 215 5.03 15.73 -10.56
CA ILE A 215 3.72 16.32 -10.81
C ILE A 215 3.16 15.71 -12.10
N THR A 216 1.91 15.29 -12.06
CA THR A 216 1.17 14.80 -13.23
C THR A 216 0.27 15.90 -13.78
N TYR A 217 0.08 15.89 -15.10
CA TYR A 217 -0.67 16.93 -15.80
C TYR A 217 -2.14 16.56 -16.02
N SER A 218 -2.53 15.32 -15.72
CA SER A 218 -3.92 14.86 -15.72
C SER A 218 -4.18 13.82 -14.62
N SER A 219 -5.46 13.61 -14.28
CA SER A 219 -5.90 12.53 -13.38
C SER A 219 -5.51 11.16 -13.92
N THR A 220 -5.73 10.92 -15.21
CA THR A 220 -5.37 9.66 -15.90
C THR A 220 -3.87 9.36 -15.83
N GLU A 221 -3.01 10.39 -15.91
CA GLU A 221 -1.56 10.21 -15.71
C GLU A 221 -1.23 9.86 -14.25
N ALA A 222 -1.95 10.48 -13.30
CA ALA A 222 -1.79 10.16 -11.88
C ALA A 222 -2.17 8.71 -11.58
N GLU A 223 -3.29 8.23 -12.10
CA GLU A 223 -3.79 6.87 -11.89
C GLU A 223 -3.00 5.79 -12.64
N LEU A 224 -2.33 6.13 -13.74
CA LEU A 224 -1.42 5.21 -14.41
C LEU A 224 -0.23 4.82 -13.52
N ASN A 225 0.23 5.70 -12.63
CA ASN A 225 1.38 5.46 -11.77
C ASN A 225 1.19 4.31 -10.76
N PRO A 226 0.18 4.31 -9.86
CA PRO A 226 -0.08 3.20 -8.95
C PRO A 226 -0.44 1.91 -9.71
N LEU A 227 -1.07 2.00 -10.88
CA LEU A 227 -1.35 0.83 -11.72
C LEU A 227 -0.04 0.16 -12.20
N VAL A 228 0.94 0.94 -12.65
CA VAL A 228 2.25 0.41 -13.07
C VAL A 228 3.06 -0.12 -11.88
N GLU A 229 3.01 0.55 -10.73
CA GLU A 229 3.70 0.07 -9.52
C GLU A 229 3.09 -1.26 -9.04
N SER A 230 1.77 -1.32 -8.94
CA SER A 230 1.05 -2.51 -8.50
C SER A 230 1.13 -3.66 -9.51
N PHE A 231 1.29 -3.37 -10.80
CA PHE A 231 1.59 -4.39 -11.82
C PHE A 231 2.93 -5.11 -11.55
N HIS A 232 3.99 -4.36 -11.26
CA HIS A 232 5.28 -4.97 -10.94
C HIS A 232 5.21 -5.78 -9.65
N GLU A 233 4.49 -5.27 -8.64
CA GLU A 233 4.21 -6.01 -7.40
C GLU A 233 3.46 -7.32 -7.70
N GLY A 234 2.45 -7.26 -8.57
CA GLY A 234 1.71 -8.42 -9.05
C GLY A 234 2.58 -9.46 -9.75
N ILE A 235 3.49 -9.04 -10.64
CA ILE A 235 4.46 -9.96 -11.28
C ILE A 235 5.30 -10.67 -10.21
N TRP A 236 5.83 -9.90 -9.26
CA TRP A 236 6.68 -10.45 -8.21
C TRP A 236 5.91 -11.46 -7.34
N LEU A 237 4.68 -11.12 -6.94
CA LEU A 237 3.79 -12.02 -6.19
C LEU A 237 3.47 -13.29 -6.99
N LYS A 238 3.18 -13.18 -8.29
CA LYS A 238 2.95 -14.35 -9.16
C LYS A 238 4.17 -15.27 -9.21
N ALA A 239 5.37 -14.70 -9.35
CA ALA A 239 6.62 -15.45 -9.36
C ALA A 239 6.85 -16.18 -8.03
N LEU A 240 6.67 -15.47 -6.91
CA LEU A 240 6.82 -16.04 -5.57
C LEU A 240 5.84 -17.19 -5.32
N ILE A 241 4.56 -17.00 -5.66
CA ILE A 241 3.52 -18.02 -5.48
C ILE A 241 3.79 -19.25 -6.35
N ASN A 242 4.20 -19.04 -7.61
CA ASN A 242 4.57 -20.14 -8.49
C ASN A 242 5.79 -20.91 -7.93
N GLU A 243 6.77 -20.22 -7.35
CA GLU A 243 7.92 -20.88 -6.73
C GLU A 243 7.50 -21.73 -5.52
N MET A 244 6.67 -21.16 -4.64
CA MET A 244 6.25 -21.75 -3.36
C MET A 244 5.24 -22.90 -3.55
N TRP A 245 4.20 -22.70 -4.35
CA TRP A 245 3.08 -23.63 -4.43
C TRP A 245 3.02 -24.39 -5.76
N LYS A 246 3.90 -24.08 -6.72
CA LYS A 246 3.83 -24.62 -8.09
C LYS A 246 2.47 -24.35 -8.75
N ILE A 247 1.82 -23.27 -8.33
CA ILE A 247 0.59 -22.80 -8.91
C ILE A 247 0.93 -21.69 -9.88
N GLN A 248 0.66 -21.94 -11.15
CA GLN A 248 0.78 -20.93 -12.18
C GLN A 248 -0.45 -20.02 -12.16
N ILE A 249 -0.21 -18.72 -12.00
CA ILE A 249 -1.24 -17.70 -12.12
C ILE A 249 -1.09 -17.08 -13.51
N ASP A 250 -2.08 -17.28 -14.37
CA ASP A 250 -2.02 -16.76 -15.73
C ASP A 250 -2.15 -15.23 -15.73
N SER A 251 -3.14 -14.70 -15.02
CA SER A 251 -3.45 -13.27 -15.00
C SER A 251 -3.75 -12.74 -13.59
N ALA A 252 -3.22 -11.57 -13.25
CA ALA A 252 -3.71 -10.79 -12.11
C ALA A 252 -4.90 -9.90 -12.54
N SER A 253 -5.91 -9.78 -11.69
CA SER A 253 -7.04 -8.89 -11.89
C SER A 253 -6.72 -7.52 -11.27
N HIS A 254 -6.59 -6.50 -12.11
CA HIS A 254 -6.34 -5.13 -11.70
C HIS A 254 -7.64 -4.33 -11.80
N TYR A 255 -8.00 -3.68 -10.70
CA TYR A 255 -9.19 -2.86 -10.56
C TYR A 255 -8.80 -1.38 -10.53
N ILE A 256 -9.44 -0.61 -11.42
CA ILE A 256 -9.32 0.85 -11.54
C ILE A 256 -10.72 1.47 -11.59
N ASP A 257 -10.87 2.76 -11.31
CA ASP A 257 -12.15 3.48 -11.42
C ASP A 257 -12.12 4.66 -12.41
N ASP A 258 -10.97 5.01 -13.00
CA ASP A 258 -10.92 5.91 -14.17
C ASP A 258 -11.33 5.22 -15.48
N SER A 259 -12.51 5.63 -15.95
CA SER A 259 -13.08 5.17 -17.22
C SER A 259 -12.27 5.58 -18.46
N GLU A 260 -11.60 6.74 -18.45
CA GLU A 260 -10.73 7.21 -19.51
C GLU A 260 -9.44 6.39 -19.57
N LEU A 261 -8.82 6.12 -18.42
CA LEU A 261 -7.67 5.23 -18.32
C LEU A 261 -8.02 3.82 -18.82
N ASN A 262 -9.15 3.28 -18.36
CA ASN A 262 -9.63 1.97 -18.81
C ASN A 262 -9.81 1.93 -20.33
N LYS A 263 -10.44 2.96 -20.91
CA LYS A 263 -10.59 3.08 -22.37
C LYS A 263 -9.23 3.17 -23.05
N GLN A 264 -8.30 3.97 -22.54
CA GLN A 264 -6.96 4.12 -23.09
C GLN A 264 -6.17 2.79 -23.09
N LEU A 265 -6.41 1.91 -22.12
CA LEU A 265 -5.74 0.62 -22.00
C LEU A 265 -6.40 -0.50 -22.81
N THR A 266 -7.71 -0.47 -23.02
CA THR A 266 -8.46 -1.63 -23.55
C THR A 266 -8.84 -1.51 -25.04
N VAL A 267 -8.85 -0.31 -25.63
CA VAL A 267 -9.16 -0.14 -27.06
C VAL A 267 -8.10 -0.79 -27.96
N ASP A 268 -8.47 -1.20 -29.18
CA ASP A 268 -7.53 -1.73 -30.17
C ASP A 268 -6.47 -0.69 -30.60
N ASP A 269 -5.40 -1.14 -31.25
CA ASP A 269 -4.29 -0.25 -31.62
C ASP A 269 -4.64 0.79 -32.67
N ALA A 270 -5.58 0.51 -33.58
CA ALA A 270 -5.99 1.48 -34.58
C ALA A 270 -6.81 2.60 -33.93
N THR A 271 -7.76 2.24 -33.06
CA THR A 271 -8.52 3.19 -32.26
C THR A 271 -7.63 3.98 -31.30
N PHE A 272 -6.66 3.33 -30.65
CA PHE A 272 -5.70 4.00 -29.79
C PHE A 272 -4.90 5.06 -30.54
N LYS A 273 -4.34 4.71 -31.71
CA LYS A 273 -3.62 5.65 -32.56
C LYS A 273 -4.49 6.81 -33.02
N LYS A 274 -5.77 6.58 -33.29
CA LYS A 274 -6.71 7.61 -33.72
C LYS A 274 -7.09 8.57 -32.60
N LEU A 275 -7.32 8.05 -31.38
CA LEU A 275 -7.86 8.82 -30.27
C LEU A 275 -6.78 9.47 -29.39
N PHE A 276 -5.63 8.81 -29.21
CA PHE A 276 -4.65 9.18 -28.19
C PHE A 276 -3.27 9.52 -28.75
N CYS A 277 -2.95 9.17 -30.01
CA CYS A 277 -1.75 9.70 -30.65
C CYS A 277 -2.07 11.08 -31.25
N THR A 278 -1.41 12.12 -30.77
CA THR A 278 -1.57 13.49 -31.28
C THR A 278 -1.11 13.61 -32.73
N ASN A 279 -2.06 13.88 -33.64
CA ASN A 279 -1.75 14.53 -34.91
C ASN A 279 -1.72 16.05 -34.66
N HIS A 280 -0.52 16.60 -34.46
CA HIS A 280 -0.34 18.04 -34.30
C HIS A 280 -0.62 18.77 -35.62
N LEU A 281 -1.76 19.44 -35.74
CA LEU A 281 -2.03 20.46 -36.76
C LEU A 281 -1.44 21.80 -36.29
N ILE A 282 -0.11 21.90 -36.35
CA ILE A 282 0.59 23.16 -36.06
C ILE A 282 0.67 23.96 -37.36
N ASP A 283 -0.02 25.10 -37.41
CA ASP A 283 0.02 26.01 -38.57
C ASP A 283 1.36 26.76 -38.71
N ASN A 284 2.13 26.81 -37.62
CA ASN A 284 3.43 27.45 -37.60
C ASN A 284 4.49 26.52 -38.20
N LYS A 285 4.76 26.73 -39.50
CA LYS A 285 5.71 25.95 -40.30
C LYS A 285 7.08 25.80 -39.62
N GLY A 286 7.58 26.84 -38.94
CA GLY A 286 8.88 26.82 -38.24
C GLY A 286 8.91 25.97 -36.97
N LEU A 287 7.77 25.82 -36.28
CA LEU A 287 7.64 24.94 -35.11
C LEU A 287 7.42 23.48 -35.56
N ASN A 288 6.66 23.28 -36.64
CA ASN A 288 6.42 21.97 -37.25
C ASN A 288 7.72 21.34 -37.78
N ASP A 289 8.58 22.13 -38.44
CA ASP A 289 9.88 21.66 -38.93
C ASP A 289 10.88 21.34 -37.80
N LYS A 290 10.77 22.03 -36.65
CA LYS A 290 11.52 21.67 -35.42
C LYS A 290 10.99 20.39 -34.78
N LEU A 291 9.67 20.21 -34.72
CA LEU A 291 9.04 19.03 -34.10
C LEU A 291 9.22 17.75 -34.93
N LYS A 292 9.25 17.84 -36.26
CA LYS A 292 9.55 16.68 -37.14
C LYS A 292 10.96 16.10 -36.94
N LYS A 293 11.92 16.91 -36.47
CA LYS A 293 13.28 16.45 -36.13
C LYS A 293 13.40 15.91 -34.69
N PHE A 294 12.45 16.22 -33.81
CA PHE A 294 12.36 15.68 -32.45
C PHE A 294 11.30 14.57 -32.42
N GLY A 295 11.68 13.35 -32.79
CA GLY A 295 10.79 12.19 -32.73
C GLY A 295 10.14 12.03 -31.35
N SER A 296 8.84 11.71 -31.33
CA SER A 296 7.93 11.57 -30.17
C SER A 296 8.13 12.63 -29.06
N ASN A 297 7.14 13.50 -28.90
CA ASN A 297 7.12 14.57 -27.89
C ASN A 297 7.71 14.11 -26.54
N THR A 298 8.83 14.72 -26.12
CA THR A 298 9.55 14.36 -24.89
C THR A 298 8.71 14.53 -23.63
N LYS A 299 7.62 15.31 -23.69
CA LYS A 299 6.72 15.58 -22.56
C LYS A 299 5.70 14.48 -22.24
N THR A 300 5.36 13.60 -23.19
CA THR A 300 4.39 12.50 -22.98
C THR A 300 4.99 11.11 -23.21
N ARG A 301 6.26 11.05 -23.63
CA ARG A 301 6.97 9.79 -23.93
C ARG A 301 6.96 8.81 -22.76
N HIS A 302 7.05 9.28 -21.52
CA HIS A 302 7.02 8.41 -20.34
C HIS A 302 5.64 7.79 -20.11
N ILE A 303 4.57 8.54 -20.35
CA ILE A 303 3.18 8.04 -20.33
C ILE A 303 3.01 7.01 -21.44
N ASP A 304 3.41 7.34 -22.67
CA ASP A 304 3.31 6.44 -23.82
C ASP A 304 4.07 5.12 -23.60
N LEU A 305 5.27 5.16 -23.01
CA LEU A 305 6.05 3.97 -22.71
C LEU A 305 5.35 3.08 -21.67
N ARG A 306 4.84 3.68 -20.58
CA ARG A 306 4.12 2.96 -19.52
C ARG A 306 2.81 2.35 -20.04
N THR A 307 2.00 3.16 -20.72
CA THR A 307 0.73 2.72 -21.31
C THR A 307 0.95 1.63 -22.36
N LYS A 308 1.96 1.75 -23.23
CA LYS A 308 2.29 0.69 -24.20
C LYS A 308 2.70 -0.60 -23.53
N GLY A 309 3.51 -0.54 -22.48
CA GLY A 309 3.90 -1.69 -21.68
C GLY A 309 2.68 -2.42 -21.11
N ILE A 310 1.83 -1.71 -20.37
CA ILE A 310 0.61 -2.30 -19.80
C ILE A 310 -0.33 -2.84 -20.88
N ARG A 311 -0.52 -2.11 -22.00
CA ARG A 311 -1.34 -2.59 -23.13
C ARG A 311 -0.81 -3.90 -23.74
N GLN A 312 0.50 -4.07 -23.81
CA GLN A 312 1.10 -5.32 -24.30
C GLN A 312 0.81 -6.47 -23.35
N GLU A 313 0.94 -6.25 -22.04
CA GLU A 313 0.67 -7.25 -21.01
C GLU A 313 -0.81 -7.68 -20.96
N ILE A 314 -1.73 -6.74 -21.21
CA ILE A 314 -3.16 -7.04 -21.38
C ILE A 314 -3.37 -7.95 -22.59
N LYS A 315 -2.75 -7.66 -23.74
CA LYS A 315 -2.86 -8.50 -24.96
C LYS A 315 -2.26 -9.89 -24.77
N SER A 316 -1.20 -9.98 -23.97
CA SER A 316 -0.57 -11.26 -23.59
C SER A 316 -1.37 -12.02 -22.53
N ASN A 317 -2.53 -11.51 -22.09
CA ASN A 317 -3.37 -12.06 -21.02
C ASN A 317 -2.66 -12.20 -19.66
N ASN A 318 -1.57 -11.45 -19.42
CA ASN A 318 -0.85 -11.45 -18.16
C ASN A 318 -1.54 -10.59 -17.09
N ILE A 319 -2.35 -9.62 -17.53
CA ILE A 319 -3.14 -8.69 -16.71
C ILE A 319 -4.58 -8.65 -17.25
N LYS A 320 -5.56 -8.57 -16.36
CA LYS A 320 -6.94 -8.21 -16.68
C LYS A 320 -7.28 -6.88 -16.01
N ILE A 321 -7.60 -5.86 -16.79
CA ILE A 321 -8.08 -4.58 -16.25
C ILE A 321 -9.60 -4.63 -16.14
N THR A 322 -10.14 -4.29 -14.98
CA THR A 322 -11.58 -4.21 -14.72
C THR A 322 -11.92 -2.84 -14.14
N LEU A 323 -12.85 -2.15 -14.79
CA LEU A 323 -13.40 -0.91 -14.27
C LEU A 323 -14.41 -1.21 -13.15
N ILE A 324 -14.23 -0.56 -12.00
CA ILE A 324 -15.16 -0.62 -10.86
C ILE A 324 -15.68 0.78 -10.53
N LYS A 325 -16.69 0.85 -9.67
CA LYS A 325 -17.19 2.15 -9.18
C LYS A 325 -16.25 2.67 -8.09
N THR A 326 -16.08 3.99 -8.01
CA THR A 326 -15.27 4.65 -6.97
C THR A 326 -15.66 4.25 -5.54
N GLN A 327 -16.95 4.05 -5.26
CA GLN A 327 -17.42 3.57 -3.94
C GLN A 327 -16.89 2.17 -3.56
N ASP A 328 -16.56 1.34 -4.56
CA ASP A 328 -16.03 -0.01 -4.39
C ASP A 328 -14.48 -0.01 -4.44
N MET A 329 -13.86 1.16 -4.65
CA MET A 329 -12.40 1.31 -4.76
C MET A 329 -11.77 1.33 -3.37
N LEU A 330 -11.29 0.17 -2.92
CA LEU A 330 -10.66 0.03 -1.60
C LEU A 330 -9.37 0.85 -1.47
N ALA A 331 -8.67 1.12 -2.59
CA ALA A 331 -7.44 1.89 -2.59
C ALA A 331 -7.64 3.38 -2.27
N ASP A 332 -8.87 3.90 -2.31
CA ASP A 332 -9.20 5.27 -1.89
C ASP A 332 -8.78 5.56 -0.43
N ALA A 333 -8.83 4.56 0.44
CA ALA A 333 -8.38 4.69 1.82
C ALA A 333 -6.87 4.94 1.95
N LEU A 334 -6.11 4.66 0.89
CA LEU A 334 -4.65 4.83 0.84
C LEU A 334 -4.21 6.12 0.17
N THR A 335 -5.10 6.89 -0.47
CA THR A 335 -4.69 8.01 -1.33
C THR A 335 -5.06 9.37 -0.75
N LYS A 336 -6.07 9.44 0.12
CA LYS A 336 -6.59 10.68 0.71
C LYS A 336 -6.99 10.53 2.18
N PRO A 337 -7.20 11.63 2.93
CA PRO A 337 -7.78 11.58 4.27
C PRO A 337 -9.26 11.24 4.15
N THR A 338 -9.57 9.95 4.15
CA THR A 338 -10.88 9.46 3.72
C THR A 338 -11.94 9.60 4.81
N PRO A 339 -13.21 9.86 4.44
CA PRO A 339 -14.34 9.71 5.36
C PRO A 339 -14.41 8.30 5.98
N ILE A 340 -15.22 8.15 7.03
CA ILE A 340 -15.33 6.90 7.79
C ILE A 340 -15.71 5.71 6.91
N GLU A 341 -16.52 5.91 5.87
CA GLU A 341 -17.09 4.81 5.09
C GLU A 341 -16.06 4.04 4.24
N PRO A 342 -15.21 4.64 3.38
CA PRO A 342 -14.17 3.87 2.69
C PRO A 342 -13.11 3.30 3.64
N LEU A 343 -12.82 4.00 4.75
CA LEU A 343 -11.93 3.48 5.79
C LEU A 343 -12.51 2.21 6.41
N LYS A 344 -13.82 2.21 6.70
CA LYS A 344 -14.54 1.04 7.21
C LYS A 344 -14.53 -0.10 6.20
N ASN A 345 -14.74 0.17 4.91
CA ASN A 345 -14.65 -0.86 3.88
C ASN A 345 -13.26 -1.55 3.87
N LEU A 346 -12.17 -0.81 4.07
CA LEU A 346 -10.84 -1.39 4.21
C LEU A 346 -10.68 -2.17 5.53
N ILE A 347 -11.17 -1.63 6.65
CA ILE A 347 -11.11 -2.32 7.95
C ILE A 347 -11.88 -3.64 7.91
N ASP A 348 -13.05 -3.67 7.28
CA ASP A 348 -13.88 -4.86 7.13
C ASP A 348 -13.18 -5.95 6.30
N THR A 349 -12.25 -5.60 5.38
CA THR A 349 -11.43 -6.60 4.68
C THR A 349 -10.22 -7.07 5.48
N VAL A 350 -9.71 -6.23 6.38
CA VAL A 350 -8.56 -6.49 7.27
C VAL A 350 -8.96 -7.36 8.46
N ASP A 351 -10.08 -7.04 9.09
CA ASP A 351 -10.67 -7.76 10.23
C ASP A 351 -12.20 -7.71 10.17
N PRO A 352 -12.85 -8.69 9.52
CA PRO A 352 -14.30 -8.74 9.41
C PRO A 352 -15.02 -8.94 10.76
N THR A 353 -14.28 -9.29 11.82
CA THR A 353 -14.82 -9.49 13.16
C THR A 353 -14.62 -8.29 14.08
N PHE A 354 -13.92 -7.26 13.60
CA PHE A 354 -13.74 -6.03 14.33
C PHE A 354 -15.03 -5.21 14.28
N TYR A 355 -15.79 -5.25 15.36
CA TYR A 355 -16.90 -4.32 15.56
C TYR A 355 -16.34 -3.08 16.24
N ASP A 356 -16.40 -1.95 15.54
CA ASP A 356 -16.15 -0.65 16.15
C ASP A 356 -17.24 -0.43 17.22
N CYS A 357 -16.89 -0.62 18.49
CA CYS A 357 -17.75 -0.26 19.61
C CYS A 357 -17.75 1.28 19.75
N SER A 358 -18.42 1.95 18.82
CA SER A 358 -18.71 3.38 18.88
C SER A 358 -19.93 3.68 19.74
#